data_AF-A0A6B0XJ84-F1
#
_entry.id   AF-A0A6B0XJ84-F1
#
_cell.length_a   1.000
_cell.length_b   1.000
_cell.length_c   1.000
_cell.angle_alpha   90.00
_cell.angle_beta   90.00
_cell.angle_gamma   90.00
#
_symmetry.space_group_name_H-M   'P 1'
#
loop_
_entity.id
_entity.type
_entity.pdbx_description
1 polymer ?
#
loop_
_entity_poly.entity_id
_entity_poly.type
_entity_poly.pdbx_seq_one_letter_code
_entity_poly.pdbx_strand_id
1 'polypeptide(L)'
;MVHDAENAKGGELTVLGGLKTKDVDVVVTRRDIGPCVAVSIKGTLKALRNLTNRMEEAVGDCTNIHISYPNLVYGFLHVIRANREGPLAPEAAHFLTPDDAGNLDANDVAIRADGGVAEAVVRYHDVLLGLTGRGGVRNDLSRYEAVALAMVDPESPAVLTDWPLVASPLRIDGFMDAIYRAYDQRYVYAAPKLASRTRRLTWRPDSPALAAPLAPEFAPRLDA
;
A
#
# COMPACT_ATOMS: atom_id res chain seq x y z
N MET A 1 -14.37 -22.99 -10.62
CA MET A 1 -12.96 -22.55 -10.65
C MET A 1 -12.31 -23.24 -9.47
N VAL A 2 -11.30 -24.08 -9.70
CA VAL A 2 -10.64 -24.83 -8.62
C VAL A 2 -9.59 -23.92 -8.01
N HIS A 3 -9.69 -23.65 -6.71
CA HIS A 3 -8.65 -22.95 -5.96
C HIS A 3 -7.42 -23.87 -5.92
N ASP A 4 -6.34 -23.44 -6.56
CA ASP A 4 -5.07 -24.14 -6.53
C ASP A 4 -4.11 -23.37 -5.62
N ALA A 5 -3.95 -23.88 -4.39
CA ALA A 5 -3.09 -23.29 -3.38
C ALA A 5 -1.61 -23.28 -3.81
N GLU A 6 -1.19 -24.15 -4.74
CA GLU A 6 0.19 -24.17 -5.21
C GLU A 6 0.52 -23.00 -6.13
N ASN A 7 -0.48 -22.33 -6.69
CA ASN A 7 -0.31 -21.10 -7.48
C ASN A 7 -0.33 -19.84 -6.61
N ALA A 8 -0.76 -19.93 -5.35
CA ALA A 8 -0.65 -18.85 -4.36
C ALA A 8 0.74 -18.86 -3.68
N LYS A 9 1.81 -19.11 -4.45
CA LYS A 9 3.18 -18.99 -3.93
C LYS A 9 3.50 -17.51 -3.80
N GLY A 10 3.46 -17.01 -2.57
CA GLY A 10 3.87 -15.65 -2.23
C GLY A 10 5.33 -15.43 -2.60
N GLY A 11 5.60 -14.25 -3.17
CA GLY A 11 6.95 -13.83 -3.52
C GLY A 11 6.90 -12.51 -4.30
N GLU A 12 7.87 -11.64 -4.04
CA GLU A 12 8.05 -10.43 -4.83
C GLU A 12 8.30 -10.83 -6.31
N LEU A 13 7.70 -10.08 -7.23
CA LEU A 13 7.98 -10.26 -8.65
C LEU A 13 8.99 -9.20 -9.09
N THR A 14 10.12 -9.65 -9.65
CA THR A 14 11.06 -8.75 -10.32
C THR A 14 10.46 -8.27 -11.65
N VAL A 15 10.23 -6.97 -11.75
CA VAL A 15 9.67 -6.29 -12.91
C VAL A 15 10.74 -5.40 -13.55
N LEU A 16 10.80 -5.39 -14.89
CA LEU A 16 11.71 -4.52 -15.64
C LEU A 16 11.17 -3.09 -15.67
N GLY A 17 11.67 -2.21 -14.80
CA GLY A 17 11.41 -0.77 -14.88
C GLY A 17 12.19 -0.10 -16.02
N GLY A 18 11.89 1.16 -16.27
CA GLY A 18 12.44 1.91 -17.41
C GLY A 18 13.91 2.28 -17.24
N LEU A 19 14.38 2.38 -16.00
CA LEU A 19 15.76 2.71 -15.63
C LEU A 19 16.47 1.51 -14.99
N LYS A 20 15.76 0.74 -14.16
CA LYS A 20 16.29 -0.43 -13.45
C LYS A 20 15.19 -1.45 -13.15
N THR A 21 15.58 -2.69 -12.88
CA THR A 21 14.68 -3.70 -12.33
C THR A 21 14.19 -3.31 -10.94
N LYS A 22 12.99 -3.78 -10.59
CA LYS A 22 12.39 -3.56 -9.27
C LYS A 22 11.64 -4.79 -8.83
N ASP A 23 11.85 -5.19 -7.59
CA ASP A 23 11.06 -6.23 -6.94
C ASP A 23 9.80 -5.61 -6.36
N VAL A 24 8.63 -6.11 -6.77
CA VAL A 24 7.33 -5.58 -6.37
C VAL A 24 6.57 -6.66 -5.61
N ASP A 25 6.03 -6.31 -4.43
CA ASP A 25 5.41 -7.24 -3.50
C ASP A 25 4.22 -8.01 -4.10
N VAL A 26 3.37 -7.30 -4.84
CA VAL A 26 2.22 -7.90 -5.53
C VAL A 26 2.19 -7.41 -6.97
N VAL A 27 2.14 -8.34 -7.91
CA VAL A 27 1.94 -8.02 -9.32
C VAL A 27 0.89 -8.94 -9.93
N VAL A 28 -0.13 -8.34 -10.54
CA VAL A 28 -1.15 -9.03 -11.31
C VAL A 28 -0.85 -8.85 -12.78
N THR A 29 -0.52 -9.95 -13.44
CA THR A 29 -0.25 -9.97 -14.88
C THR A 29 -1.39 -10.67 -15.64
N ARG A 30 -1.60 -10.27 -16.89
CA ARG A 30 -2.47 -10.98 -17.83
C ARG A 30 -1.64 -11.40 -19.03
N ARG A 31 -1.69 -12.68 -19.39
CA ARG A 31 -0.81 -13.31 -20.40
C ARG A 31 -0.63 -12.52 -21.70
N ASP A 32 -1.69 -11.90 -22.21
CA ASP A 32 -1.67 -11.19 -23.50
C ASP A 32 -1.59 -9.66 -23.37
N ILE A 33 -1.47 -9.13 -22.15
CA ILE A 33 -1.48 -7.68 -21.87
C ILE A 33 -0.20 -7.28 -21.12
N GLY A 34 0.30 -8.14 -20.24
CA GLY A 34 1.39 -7.85 -19.32
C GLY A 34 0.91 -7.43 -17.92
N PRO A 35 1.76 -6.76 -17.13
CA PRO A 35 1.40 -6.23 -15.82
C PRO A 35 0.21 -5.25 -15.91
N CYS A 36 -0.81 -5.49 -15.10
CA CYS A 36 -2.01 -4.64 -15.07
C CYS A 36 -2.22 -3.95 -13.73
N VAL A 37 -1.90 -4.64 -12.63
CA VAL A 37 -1.90 -4.08 -11.28
C VAL A 37 -0.60 -4.44 -10.59
N ALA A 38 -0.06 -3.51 -9.83
CA ALA A 38 1.07 -3.70 -8.95
C ALA A 38 0.79 -3.04 -7.61
N VAL A 39 1.30 -3.60 -6.51
CA VAL A 39 1.30 -2.96 -5.19
C VAL A 39 2.68 -3.15 -4.57
N SER A 40 3.30 -2.04 -4.19
CA SER A 40 4.51 -2.01 -3.37
C SER A 40 4.12 -1.77 -1.92
N ILE A 41 4.67 -2.55 -1.01
CA ILE A 41 4.38 -2.51 0.42
C ILE A 41 5.67 -2.19 1.15
N LYS A 42 5.62 -1.25 2.10
CA LYS A 42 6.76 -0.90 2.95
C LYS A 42 6.34 -0.88 4.41
N GLY A 43 7.24 -1.34 5.27
CA GLY A 43 7.10 -1.28 6.72
C GLY A 43 8.20 -0.42 7.33
N THR A 44 7.84 0.51 8.22
CA THR A 44 8.80 1.26 9.03
C THR A 44 8.53 1.01 10.51
N LEU A 45 9.47 0.35 11.17
CA LEU A 45 9.40 0.04 12.60
C LEU A 45 10.10 1.09 13.48
N LYS A 46 11.07 1.82 12.92
CA LYS A 46 11.93 2.80 13.60
C LYS A 46 12.56 3.81 12.65
N ALA A 47 13.31 4.74 13.20
CA ALA A 47 14.06 5.80 12.55
C ALA A 47 13.18 6.67 11.64
N LEU A 48 12.10 7.22 12.22
CA LEU A 48 11.09 8.02 11.51
C LEU A 48 11.66 9.33 10.94
N ARG A 49 12.81 9.79 11.44
CA ARG A 49 13.58 10.87 10.79
C ARG A 49 13.95 10.58 9.33
N ASN A 50 14.02 9.30 8.94
CA ASN A 50 14.39 8.86 7.59
C ASN A 50 13.19 8.71 6.64
N LEU A 51 11.98 9.08 7.06
CA LEU A 51 10.78 8.99 6.21
C LEU A 51 10.91 9.81 4.92
N THR A 52 11.66 10.92 4.93
CA THR A 52 11.96 11.69 3.71
C THR A 52 12.73 10.85 2.68
N ASN A 53 13.73 10.09 3.10
CA ASN A 53 14.49 9.22 2.19
C ASN A 53 13.58 8.11 1.62
N ARG A 54 12.61 7.63 2.42
CA ARG A 54 11.60 6.67 1.97
C ARG A 54 10.64 7.27 0.95
N MET A 55 10.34 8.56 1.07
CA MET A 55 9.55 9.28 0.06
C MET A 55 10.31 9.36 -1.27
N GLU A 56 11.58 9.75 -1.26
CA GLU A 56 12.40 9.83 -2.48
C GLU A 56 12.49 8.48 -3.20
N GLU A 57 12.62 7.39 -2.44
CA GLU A 57 12.56 6.02 -2.95
C GLU A 57 11.22 5.72 -3.63
N ALA A 58 10.09 6.08 -3.00
CA ALA A 58 8.76 5.87 -3.57
C ALA A 58 8.55 6.65 -4.88
N VAL A 59 9.00 7.91 -4.94
CA VAL A 59 8.96 8.72 -6.17
C VAL A 59 9.76 8.06 -7.29
N GLY A 60 10.98 7.61 -6.97
CA GLY A 60 11.84 6.90 -7.92
C GLY A 60 11.20 5.61 -8.42
N ASP A 61 10.56 4.85 -7.53
CA ASP A 61 9.92 3.57 -7.85
C ASP A 61 8.72 3.73 -8.79
N CYS A 62 7.76 4.62 -8.49
CA CYS A 62 6.62 4.84 -9.39
C CYS A 62 7.04 5.36 -10.76
N THR A 63 7.98 6.32 -10.79
CA THR A 63 8.53 6.85 -12.04
C THR A 63 9.16 5.74 -12.87
N ASN A 64 10.05 4.95 -12.26
CA ASN A 64 10.76 3.87 -12.94
C ASN A 64 9.79 2.84 -13.53
N ILE A 65 8.77 2.42 -12.77
CA ILE A 65 7.81 1.41 -13.22
C ILE A 65 6.87 1.97 -14.31
N HIS A 66 6.38 3.19 -14.17
CA HIS A 66 5.46 3.79 -15.15
C HIS A 66 6.12 4.12 -16.49
N ILE A 67 7.45 4.32 -16.54
CA ILE A 67 8.18 4.43 -17.82
C ILE A 67 8.02 3.13 -18.65
N SER A 68 8.21 1.96 -18.03
CA SER A 68 8.06 0.67 -18.72
C SER A 68 6.60 0.30 -18.96
N TYR A 69 5.73 0.59 -18.00
CA TYR A 69 4.33 0.16 -18.03
C TYR A 69 3.39 1.35 -17.80
N PRO A 70 3.17 2.23 -18.80
CA PRO A 70 2.38 3.44 -18.63
C PRO A 70 0.93 3.21 -18.19
N ASN A 71 0.34 2.07 -18.57
CA ASN A 71 -1.03 1.70 -18.23
C ASN A 71 -1.17 1.00 -16.86
N LEU A 72 -0.06 0.54 -16.25
CA LEU A 72 -0.09 -0.18 -14.98
C LEU A 72 -0.79 0.66 -13.91
N VAL A 73 -1.71 0.02 -13.18
CA VAL A 73 -2.25 0.58 -11.93
C VAL A 73 -1.31 0.20 -10.80
N TYR A 74 -0.64 1.18 -10.23
CA TYR A 74 0.38 0.97 -9.22
C TYR A 74 -0.05 1.58 -7.88
N GLY A 75 -0.15 0.73 -6.87
CA GLY A 75 -0.40 1.11 -5.49
C GLY A 75 0.86 1.15 -4.64
N PHE A 76 0.87 2.03 -3.64
CA PHE A 76 1.88 2.07 -2.59
C PHE A 76 1.23 2.04 -1.21
N LEU A 77 1.52 1.01 -0.42
CA LEU A 77 1.05 0.90 0.96
C LEU A 77 2.25 1.02 1.90
N HIS A 78 2.23 2.00 2.79
CA HIS A 78 3.23 2.13 3.84
C HIS A 78 2.59 1.92 5.21
N VAL A 79 3.12 0.97 5.96
CA VAL A 79 2.76 0.68 7.34
C VAL A 79 3.84 1.21 8.29
N ILE A 80 3.46 2.02 9.26
CA ILE A 80 4.33 2.55 10.30
C ILE A 80 3.92 1.95 11.64
N ARG A 81 4.87 1.51 12.47
CA ARG A 81 4.55 1.10 13.85
C ARG A 81 4.24 2.33 14.69
N ALA A 82 3.12 2.31 15.39
CA ALA A 82 2.66 3.41 16.25
C ALA A 82 3.40 3.43 17.60
N ASN A 83 4.74 3.50 17.58
CA ASN A 83 5.51 3.54 18.82
C ASN A 83 5.13 4.80 19.62
N ARG A 84 4.79 4.61 20.90
CA ARG A 84 4.31 5.67 21.79
C ARG A 84 5.48 6.25 22.59
N GLU A 85 5.46 7.56 22.80
CA GLU A 85 6.40 8.25 23.67
C GLU A 85 6.29 7.72 25.11
N GLY A 86 7.44 7.52 25.75
CA GLY A 86 7.54 7.00 27.11
C GLY A 86 8.60 5.92 27.27
N PRO A 87 8.57 5.15 28.37
CA PRO A 87 9.51 4.06 28.62
C PRO A 87 9.54 3.06 27.47
N LEU A 88 10.74 2.58 27.11
CA LEU A 88 10.86 1.55 26.08
C LEU A 88 10.23 0.24 26.56
N ALA A 89 9.22 -0.23 25.83
CA ALA A 89 8.55 -1.49 26.14
C ALA A 89 9.53 -2.68 25.98
N PRO A 90 9.59 -3.64 26.93
CA PRO A 90 10.55 -4.74 26.91
C PRO A 90 10.51 -5.57 25.62
N GLU A 91 9.32 -5.80 25.07
CA GLU A 91 9.11 -6.55 23.83
C GLU A 91 9.68 -5.84 22.59
N ALA A 92 9.86 -4.51 22.63
CA ALA A 92 10.41 -3.74 21.53
C ALA A 92 11.93 -3.54 21.62
N ALA A 93 12.55 -3.91 22.76
CA ALA A 93 13.98 -3.72 23.02
C ALA A 93 14.91 -4.52 22.09
N HIS A 94 14.38 -5.50 21.35
CA HIS A 94 15.17 -6.25 20.36
C HIS A 94 15.47 -5.48 19.07
N PHE A 95 14.78 -4.35 18.82
CA PHE A 95 14.99 -3.54 17.61
C PHE A 95 14.95 -2.02 17.82
N LEU A 96 14.34 -1.55 18.91
CA LEU A 96 14.39 -0.14 19.34
C LEU A 96 15.48 0.06 20.39
N THR A 97 16.03 1.28 20.43
CA THR A 97 17.09 1.65 21.38
C THR A 97 16.53 2.72 22.33
N PRO A 98 16.71 2.57 23.65
CA PRO A 98 16.30 3.60 24.59
C PRO A 98 17.28 4.77 24.57
N ASP A 99 16.80 5.95 24.96
CA ASP A 99 17.64 7.11 25.28
C ASP A 99 18.37 6.95 26.63
N ASP A 100 19.16 7.95 27.00
CA ASP A 100 19.93 7.95 28.26
C ASP A 100 19.04 7.85 29.52
N ALA A 101 17.75 8.18 29.41
CA ALA A 101 16.77 8.11 30.49
C ALA A 101 15.96 6.80 30.49
N GLY A 102 16.21 5.88 29.54
CA GLY A 102 15.48 4.63 29.41
C GLY A 102 14.16 4.73 28.64
N ASN A 103 13.87 5.89 28.04
CA ASN A 103 12.68 6.11 27.22
C ASN A 103 12.95 5.77 25.76
N LEU A 104 11.90 5.62 24.97
CA LEU A 104 12.01 5.48 23.52
C LEU A 104 12.69 6.72 22.91
N ASP A 105 13.69 6.50 22.05
CA ASP A 105 14.35 7.57 21.30
C ASP A 105 13.32 8.41 20.53
N ALA A 106 13.41 9.74 20.63
CA ALA A 106 12.47 10.67 20.01
C ALA A 106 12.34 10.49 18.48
N ASN A 107 13.36 9.96 17.81
CA ASN A 107 13.31 9.66 16.37
C ASN A 107 12.47 8.43 16.03
N ASP A 108 12.11 7.62 17.01
CA ASP A 108 11.34 6.40 16.86
C ASP A 108 9.88 6.57 17.32
N VAL A 109 9.54 7.71 17.94
CA VAL A 109 8.20 8.06 18.41
C VAL A 109 7.28 8.42 17.25
N ALA A 110 6.20 7.66 17.08
CA ALA A 110 5.13 7.95 16.12
C ALA A 110 3.92 8.65 16.78
N ILE A 111 3.64 8.33 18.04
CA ILE A 111 2.55 8.90 18.84
C ILE A 111 3.16 9.54 20.09
N ARG A 112 2.92 10.84 20.29
CA ARG A 112 3.40 11.61 21.43
C ARG A 112 2.57 11.33 22.68
N ALA A 113 3.07 11.73 23.85
CA ALA A 113 2.39 11.55 25.13
C ALA A 113 1.01 12.23 25.20
N ASP A 114 0.78 13.28 24.40
CA ASP A 114 -0.51 13.97 24.28
C ASP A 114 -1.51 13.25 23.34
N GLY A 115 -1.14 12.09 22.80
CA GLY A 115 -1.91 11.34 21.80
C GLY A 115 -1.78 11.89 20.37
N GLY A 116 -1.10 13.02 20.18
CA GLY A 116 -0.85 13.60 18.87
C GLY A 116 0.19 12.80 18.08
N VAL A 117 0.02 12.78 16.75
CA VAL A 117 0.98 12.14 15.85
C VAL A 117 2.26 12.96 15.74
N ALA A 118 3.41 12.30 15.74
CA ALA A 118 4.71 12.93 15.64
C ALA A 118 4.85 13.74 14.33
N GLU A 119 5.52 14.90 14.41
CA GLU A 119 5.62 15.84 13.30
C GLU A 119 6.26 15.21 12.05
N ALA A 120 7.25 14.33 12.23
CA ALA A 120 7.89 13.62 11.12
C ALA A 120 6.88 12.76 10.33
N VAL A 121 5.93 12.11 11.02
CA VAL A 121 4.89 11.28 10.42
C VAL A 121 3.85 12.15 9.71
N VAL A 122 3.46 13.29 10.31
CA VAL A 122 2.55 14.27 9.68
C VAL A 122 3.15 14.84 8.40
N ARG A 123 4.42 15.30 8.44
CA ARG A 123 5.10 15.81 7.24
C ARG A 123 5.20 14.74 6.16
N TYR A 124 5.50 13.49 6.54
CA TYR A 124 5.55 12.39 5.59
C TYR A 124 4.19 12.12 4.94
N HIS A 125 3.11 12.10 5.73
CA HIS A 125 1.74 12.03 5.23
C HIS A 125 1.47 13.14 4.19
N ASP A 126 1.81 14.38 4.51
CA ASP A 126 1.52 15.52 3.63
C ASP A 126 2.28 15.43 2.30
N VAL A 127 3.52 14.92 2.32
CA VAL A 127 4.25 14.68 1.07
C VAL A 127 3.64 13.55 0.26
N LEU A 128 3.17 12.47 0.91
CA LEU A 128 2.51 11.36 0.22
C LEU A 128 1.20 11.78 -0.47
N LEU A 129 0.52 12.84 -0.01
CA LEU A 129 -0.63 13.42 -0.73
C LEU A 129 -0.25 13.88 -2.14
N GLY A 130 1.00 14.33 -2.34
CA GLY A 130 1.51 14.71 -3.65
C GLY A 130 1.77 13.53 -4.60
N LEU A 131 1.87 12.32 -4.04
CA LEU A 131 2.22 11.10 -4.79
C LEU A 131 1.02 10.24 -5.16
N THR A 132 -0.17 10.55 -4.68
CA THR A 132 -1.38 9.76 -4.96
C THR A 132 -2.24 10.36 -6.07
N GLY A 133 -3.21 9.59 -6.58
CA GLY A 133 -4.26 10.07 -7.47
C GLY A 133 -3.86 10.20 -8.94
N ARG A 134 -2.96 9.35 -9.45
CA ARG A 134 -2.64 9.29 -10.89
C ARG A 134 -3.87 8.85 -11.71
N GLY A 135 -4.63 9.81 -12.21
CA GLY A 135 -5.90 9.54 -12.91
C GLY A 135 -5.79 8.86 -14.28
N GLY A 136 -4.65 8.95 -14.97
CA GLY A 136 -4.52 8.38 -16.31
C GLY A 136 -3.09 8.35 -16.83
N VAL A 137 -2.89 7.69 -17.98
CA VAL A 137 -1.54 7.39 -18.50
C VAL A 137 -0.74 8.61 -18.93
N ARG A 138 -1.42 9.73 -19.23
CA ARG A 138 -0.82 11.01 -19.61
C ARG A 138 -0.54 11.94 -18.43
N ASN A 139 -0.97 11.55 -17.23
CA ASN A 139 -0.68 12.29 -16.01
C ASN A 139 0.75 12.00 -15.56
N ASP A 140 1.21 12.71 -14.53
CA ASP A 140 2.55 12.58 -13.95
C ASP A 140 2.91 11.11 -13.68
N LEU A 141 4.04 10.65 -14.23
CA LEU A 141 4.56 9.29 -14.03
C LEU A 141 5.05 9.07 -12.59
N SER A 142 5.36 10.16 -11.89
CA SER A 142 5.89 10.20 -10.51
C SER A 142 4.78 10.12 -9.45
N ARG A 143 3.60 9.63 -9.83
CA ARG A 143 2.46 9.40 -8.94
C ARG A 143 1.96 7.97 -9.07
N TYR A 144 1.46 7.46 -7.95
CA TYR A 144 0.70 6.24 -7.85
C TYR A 144 -0.78 6.50 -8.11
N GLU A 145 -1.49 5.47 -8.52
CA GLU A 145 -2.96 5.48 -8.63
C GLU A 145 -3.59 5.52 -7.24
N ALA A 146 -2.99 4.81 -6.28
CA ALA A 146 -3.38 4.86 -4.89
C ALA A 146 -2.15 4.82 -3.98
N VAL A 147 -2.18 5.62 -2.93
CA VAL A 147 -1.25 5.52 -1.81
C VAL A 147 -2.07 5.33 -0.54
N ALA A 148 -1.64 4.41 0.32
CA ALA A 148 -2.16 4.28 1.66
C ALA A 148 -1.04 4.36 2.70
N LEU A 149 -1.37 4.99 3.82
CA LEU A 149 -0.51 5.13 4.98
C LEU A 149 -1.29 4.65 6.19
N ALA A 150 -0.78 3.62 6.85
CA ALA A 150 -1.40 3.02 8.02
C ALA A 150 -0.45 3.06 9.20
N MET A 151 -0.98 3.32 10.39
CA MET A 151 -0.27 3.09 11.64
C MET A 151 -0.80 1.83 12.31
N VAL A 152 0.07 0.94 12.77
CA VAL A 152 -0.31 -0.29 13.47
C VAL A 152 0.12 -0.19 14.91
N ASP A 153 -0.80 -0.55 15.81
CA ASP A 153 -0.55 -0.51 17.24
C ASP A 153 0.62 -1.47 17.62
N PRO A 154 1.53 -1.07 18.52
CA PRO A 154 2.67 -1.91 18.88
C PRO A 154 2.29 -3.15 19.71
N GLU A 155 1.14 -3.11 20.40
CA GLU A 155 0.64 -4.15 21.31
C GLU A 155 -0.41 -5.06 20.65
N SER A 156 -0.99 -4.63 19.53
CA SER A 156 -1.98 -5.40 18.78
C SER A 156 -1.78 -5.26 17.27
N PRO A 157 -2.15 -6.28 16.46
CA PRO A 157 -2.05 -6.18 15.00
C PRO A 157 -3.10 -5.21 14.39
N ALA A 158 -3.78 -4.41 15.21
CA ALA A 158 -4.81 -3.49 14.76
C ALA A 158 -4.22 -2.25 14.08
N VAL A 159 -4.82 -1.85 12.96
CA VAL A 159 -4.56 -0.56 12.34
C VAL A 159 -5.29 0.52 13.15
N LEU A 160 -4.60 1.61 13.47
CA LEU A 160 -5.20 2.78 14.10
C LEU A 160 -6.23 3.40 13.14
N THR A 161 -7.47 3.57 13.61
CA THR A 161 -8.58 4.00 12.76
C THR A 161 -8.77 5.52 12.73
N ASP A 162 -8.23 6.22 13.72
CA ASP A 162 -8.30 7.67 13.90
C ASP A 162 -7.26 8.43 13.07
N TRP A 163 -6.25 7.73 12.54
CA TRP A 163 -5.24 8.31 11.66
C TRP A 163 -4.87 7.40 10.47
N PRO A 164 -4.70 7.94 9.24
CA PRO A 164 -4.93 9.32 8.84
C PRO A 164 -6.38 9.76 9.06
N LEU A 165 -6.59 11.08 9.20
CA LEU A 165 -7.93 11.65 9.40
C LEU A 165 -8.90 11.12 8.33
N VAL A 166 -10.20 11.00 8.68
CA VAL A 166 -11.24 10.43 7.81
C VAL A 166 -11.26 11.05 6.40
N ALA A 167 -10.96 12.33 6.28
CA ALA A 167 -10.92 13.04 5.00
C ALA A 167 -9.66 12.78 4.15
N SER A 168 -8.63 12.15 4.71
CA SER A 168 -7.38 11.88 3.99
C SER A 168 -7.59 10.80 2.92
N PRO A 169 -7.14 11.00 1.68
CA PRO A 169 -7.17 9.98 0.64
C PRO A 169 -6.17 8.84 0.90
N LEU A 170 -5.30 8.97 1.90
CA LEU A 170 -4.27 7.97 2.24
C LEU A 170 -4.78 6.90 3.20
N ARG A 171 -6.07 6.89 3.53
CA ARG A 171 -6.65 5.85 4.38
C ARG A 171 -6.61 4.50 3.69
N ILE A 172 -6.25 3.47 4.45
CA ILE A 172 -6.18 2.09 3.97
C ILE A 172 -7.53 1.58 3.47
N ASP A 173 -8.64 2.04 4.07
CA ASP A 173 -10.00 1.62 3.72
C ASP A 173 -10.33 1.89 2.24
N GLY A 174 -9.91 3.06 1.73
CA GLY A 174 -10.15 3.48 0.34
C GLY A 174 -9.10 3.00 -0.66
N PHE A 175 -8.02 2.36 -0.19
CA PHE A 175 -6.87 1.99 -1.02
C PHE A 175 -7.26 1.06 -2.17
N MET A 176 -7.90 -0.06 -1.84
CA MET A 176 -8.29 -1.05 -2.84
C MET A 176 -9.37 -0.50 -3.78
N ASP A 177 -10.28 0.33 -3.29
CA ASP A 177 -11.33 0.95 -4.11
C ASP A 177 -10.73 1.90 -5.16
N ALA A 178 -9.68 2.64 -4.79
CA ALA A 178 -8.92 3.47 -5.72
C ALA A 178 -8.22 2.61 -6.79
N ILE A 179 -7.57 1.52 -6.39
CA ILE A 179 -6.92 0.57 -7.31
C ILE A 179 -7.93 -0.03 -8.29
N TYR A 180 -9.06 -0.56 -7.81
CA TYR A 180 -10.08 -1.16 -8.66
C TYR A 180 -10.69 -0.15 -9.63
N ARG A 181 -10.97 1.06 -9.14
CA ARG A 181 -11.50 2.14 -9.98
C ARG A 181 -10.55 2.51 -11.11
N ALA A 182 -9.26 2.70 -10.79
CA ALA A 182 -8.24 2.99 -11.79
C ALA A 182 -8.08 1.84 -12.80
N TYR A 183 -8.18 0.58 -12.33
CA TYR A 183 -8.15 -0.59 -13.20
C TYR A 183 -9.31 -0.60 -14.19
N ASP A 184 -10.54 -0.42 -13.71
CA ASP A 184 -11.71 -0.43 -14.59
C ASP A 184 -11.66 0.69 -15.62
N GLN A 185 -11.28 1.90 -15.19
CA GLN A 185 -11.14 3.05 -16.08
C GLN A 185 -10.18 2.75 -17.23
N ARG A 186 -9.07 2.06 -16.97
CA ARG A 186 -8.03 1.78 -17.98
C ARG A 186 -8.30 0.55 -18.82
N TYR A 187 -8.64 -0.55 -18.18
CA TYR A 187 -8.66 -1.86 -18.82
C TYR A 187 -10.06 -2.31 -19.23
N VAL A 188 -11.11 -1.78 -18.60
CA VAL A 188 -12.50 -2.18 -18.89
C VAL A 188 -13.20 -1.15 -19.76
N TYR A 189 -13.21 0.12 -19.34
CA TYR A 189 -13.97 1.17 -20.01
C TYR A 189 -13.22 1.81 -21.18
N ALA A 190 -11.94 2.18 -21.00
CA ALA A 190 -11.15 2.79 -22.06
C ALA A 190 -10.74 1.82 -23.18
N ALA A 191 -10.82 0.50 -22.94
CA ALA A 191 -10.45 -0.54 -23.91
C ALA A 191 -11.57 -1.59 -24.14
N PRO A 192 -12.70 -1.24 -24.78
CA PRO A 192 -13.84 -2.15 -24.93
C PRO A 192 -13.51 -3.49 -25.61
N LYS A 193 -12.54 -3.49 -26.53
CA LYS A 193 -12.06 -4.71 -27.21
C LYS A 193 -11.38 -5.71 -26.25
N LEU A 194 -10.87 -5.22 -25.13
CA LEU A 194 -10.25 -6.05 -24.09
C LEU A 194 -11.24 -6.51 -23.02
N ALA A 195 -12.46 -5.92 -22.95
CA ALA A 195 -13.40 -6.14 -21.85
C ALA A 195 -13.75 -7.62 -21.61
N SER A 196 -13.84 -8.44 -22.66
CA SER A 196 -14.08 -9.89 -22.53
C SER A 196 -12.98 -10.61 -21.74
N ARG A 197 -11.77 -10.04 -21.74
CA ARG A 197 -10.60 -10.52 -21.00
C ARG A 197 -10.47 -9.76 -19.67
N THR A 198 -10.59 -8.44 -19.67
CA THR A 198 -10.22 -7.58 -18.53
C THR A 198 -11.34 -7.29 -17.54
N ARG A 199 -12.59 -7.63 -17.86
CA ARG A 199 -13.69 -7.45 -16.89
C ARG A 199 -13.38 -8.16 -15.57
N ARG A 200 -13.79 -7.54 -14.46
CA ARG A 200 -13.71 -8.15 -13.14
C ARG A 200 -14.53 -9.44 -13.12
N LEU A 201 -13.92 -10.49 -12.59
CA LEU A 201 -14.61 -11.74 -12.31
C LEU A 201 -15.11 -11.66 -10.88
N THR A 202 -16.36 -12.02 -10.67
CA THR A 202 -16.91 -12.18 -9.33
C THR A 202 -16.86 -13.66 -8.94
N TRP A 203 -16.64 -13.91 -7.66
CA TRP A 203 -16.84 -15.24 -7.11
C TRP A 203 -18.29 -15.66 -7.30
N ARG A 204 -18.52 -16.95 -7.56
CA ARG A 204 -19.88 -17.47 -7.48
C ARG A 204 -20.34 -17.36 -6.02
N PRO A 205 -21.63 -17.05 -5.75
CA PRO A 205 -22.14 -16.92 -4.38
C PRO A 205 -21.91 -18.16 -3.52
N ASP A 206 -21.85 -19.35 -4.14
CA ASP A 206 -21.61 -20.66 -3.51
C ASP A 206 -20.13 -21.08 -3.54
N SER A 207 -19.21 -20.18 -3.90
CA SER A 207 -17.79 -20.49 -3.99
C SER A 207 -17.24 -20.90 -2.61
N PRO A 208 -16.54 -22.04 -2.50
CA PRO A 208 -15.87 -22.44 -1.25
C PRO A 208 -14.89 -21.38 -0.73
N ALA A 209 -14.34 -20.52 -1.60
CA ALA A 209 -13.49 -19.40 -1.21
C ALA A 209 -14.22 -18.37 -0.34
N LEU A 210 -15.56 -18.27 -0.47
CA LEU A 210 -16.41 -17.41 0.34
C LEU A 210 -16.84 -18.06 1.67
N ALA A 211 -16.45 -19.31 1.93
CA ALA A 211 -16.67 -19.98 3.21
C ALA A 211 -15.41 -20.01 4.10
N ALA A 212 -14.26 -19.59 3.58
CA ALA A 212 -13.01 -19.52 4.34
C ALA A 212 -13.03 -18.35 5.35
N PRO A 213 -12.23 -18.37 6.43
CA PRO A 213 -12.16 -17.25 7.38
C PRO A 213 -11.80 -15.89 6.75
N LEU A 214 -11.06 -15.91 5.64
CA LEU A 214 -10.68 -14.73 4.85
C LEU A 214 -11.77 -14.30 3.83
N ALA A 215 -12.86 -15.05 3.72
CA ALA A 215 -13.96 -14.79 2.79
C ALA A 215 -14.55 -13.37 2.83
N PRO A 216 -14.68 -12.70 3.99
CA PRO A 216 -15.17 -11.33 4.02
C PRO A 216 -14.34 -10.36 3.17
N GLU A 217 -13.03 -10.62 3.00
CA GLU A 217 -12.14 -9.80 2.19
C GLU A 217 -12.29 -10.02 0.68
N PHE A 218 -12.82 -11.19 0.29
CA PHE A 218 -13.05 -11.58 -1.11
C PHE A 218 -14.49 -11.28 -1.59
N ALA A 219 -15.35 -10.78 -0.71
CA ALA A 219 -16.69 -10.34 -1.09
C ALA A 219 -16.59 -9.22 -2.16
N PRO A 220 -17.39 -9.28 -3.24
CA PRO A 220 -17.44 -8.21 -4.22
C PRO A 220 -17.77 -6.88 -3.52
N ARG A 221 -16.83 -5.92 -3.51
CA ARG A 221 -17.03 -4.56 -2.94
C ARG A 221 -17.81 -3.62 -3.87
N LEU A 222 -18.51 -4.21 -4.84
CA LEU A 222 -19.40 -3.47 -5.71
C LEU A 222 -20.79 -3.62 -5.14
N ASP A 223 -21.24 -2.57 -4.46
CA ASP A 223 -22.67 -2.35 -4.34
C ASP A 223 -23.25 -2.26 -5.77
N ALA A 224 -24.33 -3.00 -5.99
CA ALA A 224 -25.06 -3.08 -7.25
C ALA A 224 -25.72 -1.75 -7.63
#